data_AF-A0A8H4WNZ8-F1
#
_entry.id   AF-A0A8H4WNZ8-F1
#
_cell.length_a   1.000
_cell.length_b   1.000
_cell.length_c   1.000
_cell.angle_alpha   90.00
_cell.angle_beta   90.00
_cell.angle_gamma   90.00
#
_symmetry.space_group_name_H-M   'P 1'
#
loop_
_entity.id
_entity.type
_entity.pdbx_description
1 polymer ?
#
loop_
_entity_poly.entity_id
_entity_poly.type
_entity_poly.pdbx_seq_one_letter_code
_entity_poly.pdbx_strand_id
1 'polypeptide(L)'
;GERSKFGLLGFGHANARIGTYLASRGQAATAWAIPRHRENGDHEANYSNGSNNAHPLREAASLQELVGWHECLILAAPADAQEPYIAALEELNPFLHDTVLLVVDPHDPTLHSGGRLEAKHVIESQLSRASPKLAHDKSALNGKGVNGKIESSRSKLNGNPNNLMPGLPEYVRSLLHDLTRFNTKDPQQGMVLENGLGEPLRQNGGPIESFGHIAQYDDRHTPVVTMFSGGLDSTYMLLRLQQLGFTNVHAVAVDLGGLTDEEQLTQIAAHFGATFTHLDGRELFVQQGVTSAIRAHAKYLGMYPISSSLSRPVIARMTADYAKTLHAGLLLHTANLSQNSLPRLNNSIQHYGFPGQFGSPYVRSVVSRERKAQELSAVGLTFKSDRKLSGDENLWCREFESGPLDDPESFDIPEDAYQWTAHRGHYAPEKLTLTFEKGNLVSVNGDRLPLVEAIALLNKEVGKFGHGRFVGLEPIRTDEKVLEVREAPAATIIMDALRHLEVAVLESNALELKQSLEQKWVTEAIFGRWESSCHTMCDAAIASALDGVGGTVTYRIDHTRFLPCSIVADTPRYIQDRDQWEYKESLRLKLRF
;
A
#
# COMPACT_ATOMS: atom_id res chain seq x y z
N GLY A 1 -6.13 -34.58 23.67
CA GLY A 1 -5.96 -34.22 25.08
C GLY A 1 -5.38 -32.83 25.15
N GLU A 2 -6.22 -31.88 25.56
CA GLU A 2 -6.02 -30.52 26.10
C GLU A 2 -4.96 -29.52 25.59
N ARG A 3 -5.46 -28.27 25.54
CA ARG A 3 -4.91 -27.00 25.03
C ARG A 3 -4.01 -26.30 26.05
N SER A 4 -3.13 -25.42 25.58
CA SER A 4 -3.07 -24.00 26.01
C SER A 4 -2.17 -23.20 25.03
N LYS A 5 -2.75 -22.32 24.19
CA LYS A 5 -2.93 -20.87 24.38
C LYS A 5 -1.63 -20.09 24.59
N PHE A 6 -1.10 -19.48 23.53
CA PHE A 6 -0.52 -18.13 23.57
C PHE A 6 -0.87 -17.39 22.28
N GLY A 7 -1.50 -16.22 22.44
CA GLY A 7 -1.98 -15.37 21.35
C GLY A 7 -0.85 -14.56 20.72
N LEU A 8 -0.93 -14.43 19.40
CA LEU A 8 -0.16 -13.44 18.64
C LEU A 8 -0.70 -12.05 18.97
N LEU A 9 0.14 -11.23 19.63
CA LEU A 9 0.09 -9.77 19.56
C LEU A 9 1.42 -9.33 18.92
N GLY A 10 1.38 -8.26 18.13
CA GLY A 10 2.38 -7.85 17.13
C GLY A 10 3.83 -7.75 17.63
N PHE A 11 4.77 -7.59 16.68
CA PHE A 11 6.25 -7.58 16.82
C PHE A 11 7.01 -8.90 16.55
N GLY A 12 6.40 -9.84 15.82
CA GLY A 12 6.98 -11.18 15.56
C GLY A 12 8.23 -11.27 14.65
N HIS A 13 8.62 -10.27 13.86
CA HIS A 13 9.59 -10.51 12.77
C HIS A 13 11.10 -10.45 13.15
N ALA A 14 11.50 -9.60 14.10
CA ALA A 14 12.88 -9.57 14.61
C ALA A 14 13.13 -10.72 15.60
N ASN A 15 12.17 -10.94 16.51
CA ASN A 15 12.19 -12.02 17.50
C ASN A 15 12.20 -13.41 16.85
N ALA A 16 11.43 -13.62 15.78
CA ALA A 16 11.46 -14.88 15.05
C ALA A 16 12.82 -15.13 14.39
N ARG A 17 13.52 -14.11 13.87
CA ARG A 17 14.78 -14.31 13.14
C ARG A 17 15.98 -14.51 14.05
N ILE A 18 16.04 -13.85 15.21
CA ILE A 18 17.05 -14.13 16.24
C ILE A 18 16.83 -15.53 16.82
N GLY A 19 15.57 -15.89 17.14
CA GLY A 19 15.23 -17.24 17.57
C GLY A 19 15.55 -18.30 16.52
N THR A 20 15.33 -18.02 15.23
CA THR A 20 15.66 -18.93 14.12
C THR A 20 17.18 -19.04 13.91
N TYR A 21 17.93 -17.95 14.07
CA TYR A 21 19.40 -17.94 13.99
C TYR A 21 20.01 -18.82 15.10
N LEU A 22 19.53 -18.69 16.34
CA LEU A 22 20.01 -19.49 17.47
C LEU A 22 19.57 -20.96 17.36
N ALA A 23 18.33 -21.22 16.94
CA ALA A 23 17.83 -22.58 16.69
C ALA A 23 18.60 -23.29 15.55
N SER A 24 19.02 -22.57 14.50
CA SER A 24 19.79 -23.13 13.38
C SER A 24 21.21 -23.59 13.76
N ARG A 25 21.69 -23.17 14.94
CA ARG A 25 22.98 -23.59 15.53
C ARG A 25 22.82 -24.74 16.54
N GLY A 26 21.63 -25.32 16.66
CA GLY A 26 21.35 -26.46 17.55
C GLY A 26 21.34 -26.11 19.03
N GLN A 27 21.17 -24.83 19.39
CA GLN A 27 21.19 -24.37 20.77
C GLN A 27 19.82 -23.79 21.16
N ALA A 28 19.28 -24.27 22.29
CA ALA A 28 17.99 -23.84 22.81
C ALA A 28 18.15 -22.56 23.62
N ALA A 29 17.85 -21.41 23.02
CA ALA A 29 17.77 -20.14 23.71
C ALA A 29 16.38 -19.53 23.53
N THR A 30 15.84 -18.96 24.61
CA THR A 30 14.57 -18.20 24.58
C THR A 30 14.93 -16.71 24.68
N ALA A 31 14.58 -15.92 23.67
CA ALA A 31 14.84 -14.48 23.63
C ALA A 31 13.56 -13.68 23.89
N TRP A 32 13.65 -12.68 24.77
CA TRP A 32 12.54 -11.78 25.11
C TRP A 32 12.97 -10.33 24.84
N ALA A 33 12.11 -9.54 24.19
CA ALA A 33 12.34 -8.11 23.92
C ALA A 33 11.30 -7.26 24.64
N ILE A 34 11.74 -6.20 25.35
CA ILE A 34 10.86 -5.25 26.05
C ILE A 34 10.94 -3.89 25.32
N PRO A 35 9.83 -3.37 24.77
CA PRO A 35 9.84 -2.12 24.01
C PRO A 35 9.93 -0.87 24.90
N ARG A 36 10.41 0.23 24.30
CA ARG A 36 10.47 1.57 24.90
C ARG A 36 9.06 2.16 25.02
N HIS A 37 8.60 2.56 26.21
CA HIS A 37 7.37 3.34 26.34
C HIS A 37 7.64 4.82 26.01
N ARG A 38 6.82 5.44 25.15
CA ARG A 38 6.77 6.90 24.97
C ARG A 38 5.71 7.47 25.91
N GLU A 39 6.07 8.50 26.67
CA GLU A 39 5.11 9.33 27.41
C GLU A 39 4.11 9.95 26.43
N ASN A 40 2.84 9.64 26.60
CA ASN A 40 1.76 10.57 26.33
C ASN A 40 0.79 10.44 27.51
N GLY A 41 0.53 11.57 28.16
CA GLY A 41 -0.22 11.67 29.40
C GLY A 41 -1.66 11.18 29.29
N ASP A 42 -2.22 10.96 30.49
CA ASP A 42 -3.62 10.73 30.80
C ASP A 42 -4.26 9.45 30.25
N HIS A 43 -4.10 8.36 31.00
CA HIS A 43 -5.21 7.52 31.46
C HIS A 43 -4.75 6.62 32.62
N GLU A 44 -5.09 6.99 33.86
CA GLU A 44 -5.17 6.05 34.97
C GLU A 44 -6.27 5.02 34.67
N ALA A 45 -5.89 3.87 34.14
CA ALA A 45 -6.75 2.70 34.15
C ALA A 45 -6.80 2.13 35.57
N ASN A 46 -7.86 2.48 36.30
CA ASN A 46 -8.25 1.82 37.55
C ASN A 46 -8.42 0.31 37.33
N TYR A 47 -7.43 -0.49 37.73
CA TYR A 47 -7.55 -1.95 37.81
C TYR A 47 -8.03 -2.32 39.22
N SER A 48 -9.34 -2.40 39.39
CA SER A 48 -9.98 -2.92 40.59
C SER A 48 -9.89 -4.46 40.66
N ASN A 49 -9.77 -4.93 41.89
CA ASN A 49 -9.53 -6.31 42.31
C ASN A 49 -10.44 -7.36 41.66
N GLY A 50 -9.83 -8.39 41.06
CA GLY A 50 -10.52 -9.61 40.68
C GLY A 50 -9.60 -10.66 40.06
N SER A 51 -9.26 -11.69 40.84
CA SER A 51 -8.54 -12.93 40.47
C SER A 51 -7.00 -12.90 40.48
N ASN A 52 -6.45 -13.89 41.20
CA ASN A 52 -5.06 -14.05 41.63
C ASN A 52 -4.13 -14.62 40.53
N ASN A 53 -4.23 -14.13 39.29
CA ASN A 53 -3.28 -14.49 38.23
C ASN A 53 -2.38 -13.28 37.93
N ALA A 54 -1.12 -13.38 38.32
CA ALA A 54 -0.07 -12.40 38.01
C ALA A 54 0.03 -12.22 36.49
N HIS A 55 -0.36 -11.03 36.02
CA HIS A 55 -0.31 -10.63 34.61
C HIS A 55 1.12 -10.15 34.26
N PRO A 56 1.70 -10.53 33.11
CA PRO A 56 3.06 -10.15 32.67
C PRO A 56 3.29 -8.63 32.48
N LEU A 57 2.26 -7.81 32.66
CA LEU A 57 2.32 -6.35 32.50
C LEU A 57 2.70 -5.62 33.80
N ARG A 58 2.50 -6.23 34.99
CA ARG A 58 2.94 -5.62 36.26
C ARG A 58 4.46 -5.69 36.46
N GLU A 59 5.11 -6.71 35.91
CA GLU A 59 6.57 -6.85 35.96
C GLU A 59 7.27 -5.88 34.98
N ALA A 60 6.66 -5.55 33.85
CA ALA A 60 7.23 -4.64 32.85
C ALA A 60 7.45 -3.20 33.37
N ALA A 61 6.55 -2.69 34.22
CA ALA A 61 6.68 -1.36 34.82
C ALA A 61 7.85 -1.29 35.83
N SER A 62 8.04 -2.33 36.64
CA SER A 62 9.15 -2.43 37.60
C SER A 62 10.51 -2.61 36.91
N LEU A 63 10.52 -3.21 35.72
CA LEU A 63 11.73 -3.39 34.91
C LEU A 63 12.18 -2.06 34.27
N GLN A 64 11.25 -1.21 33.80
CA GLN A 64 11.59 0.06 33.15
C GLN A 64 12.22 1.09 34.11
N GLU A 65 11.88 1.08 35.40
CA GLU A 65 12.51 1.92 36.43
C GLU A 65 13.99 1.58 36.67
N LEU A 66 14.43 0.35 36.37
CA LEU A 66 15.79 -0.14 36.65
C LEU A 66 16.78 0.05 35.48
N VAL A 67 16.30 0.10 34.24
CA VAL A 67 17.13 0.20 33.01
C VAL A 67 17.00 1.55 32.29
N GLY A 68 16.37 2.55 32.89
CA GLY A 68 16.44 3.95 32.44
C GLY A 68 15.84 4.22 31.06
N TRP A 69 14.63 3.71 30.78
CA TRP A 69 13.93 3.92 29.50
C TRP A 69 14.68 3.44 28.23
N HIS A 70 15.63 2.52 28.36
CA HIS A 70 16.31 1.89 27.21
C HIS A 70 15.58 0.61 26.74
N GLU A 71 15.69 0.27 25.45
CA GLU A 71 15.21 -1.03 24.94
C GLU A 71 16.06 -2.16 25.52
N CYS A 72 15.44 -3.28 25.92
CA CYS A 72 16.17 -4.39 26.54
C CYS A 72 15.98 -5.71 25.78
N LEU A 73 17.08 -6.41 25.53
CA LEU A 73 17.10 -7.76 24.97
C LEU A 73 17.64 -8.73 26.02
N ILE A 74 16.80 -9.68 26.45
CA ILE A 74 17.16 -10.68 27.46
C ILE A 74 17.42 -12.03 26.78
N LEU A 75 18.59 -12.61 27.03
CA LEU A 75 19.02 -13.92 26.54
C LEU A 75 19.28 -14.86 27.71
N ALA A 76 18.54 -15.96 27.75
CA ALA A 76 18.80 -17.04 28.69
C ALA A 76 19.79 -18.06 28.08
N ALA A 77 20.98 -18.18 28.67
CA ALA A 77 22.02 -19.12 28.26
C ALA A 77 22.82 -19.63 29.50
N PRO A 78 23.13 -20.94 29.60
CA PRO A 78 23.98 -21.49 30.67
C PRO A 78 25.34 -20.79 30.74
N ALA A 79 25.92 -20.64 31.94
CA ALA A 79 27.14 -19.84 32.18
C ALA A 79 28.32 -20.17 31.26
N ASP A 80 28.50 -21.44 30.88
CA ASP A 80 29.54 -21.93 29.98
C ASP A 80 29.31 -21.58 28.50
N ALA A 81 28.09 -21.18 28.14
CA ALA A 81 27.73 -20.76 26.80
C ALA A 81 27.68 -19.24 26.62
N GLN A 82 27.69 -18.44 27.70
CA GLN A 82 27.42 -16.99 27.66
C GLN A 82 28.44 -16.15 26.88
N GLU A 83 29.75 -16.41 27.02
CA GLU A 83 30.80 -15.65 26.32
C GLU A 83 30.67 -15.71 24.79
N PRO A 84 30.47 -16.88 24.16
CA PRO A 84 30.19 -16.98 22.73
C PRO A 84 28.97 -16.18 22.25
N TYR A 85 27.91 -16.13 23.06
CA TYR A 85 26.70 -15.35 22.75
C TYR A 85 26.97 -13.86 22.82
N ILE A 86 27.66 -13.41 23.88
CA ILE A 86 28.02 -12.00 24.06
C ILE A 86 28.92 -11.54 22.91
N ALA A 87 29.94 -12.31 22.55
CA ALA A 87 30.83 -11.97 21.44
C ALA A 87 30.08 -11.85 20.08
N ALA A 88 29.15 -12.77 19.80
CA ALA A 88 28.34 -12.72 18.59
C ALA A 88 27.38 -11.52 18.54
N LEU A 89 26.93 -11.02 19.69
CA LEU A 89 26.03 -9.88 19.82
C LEU A 89 26.78 -8.55 19.84
N GLU A 90 28.01 -8.52 20.38
CA GLU A 90 28.93 -7.39 20.26
C GLU A 90 29.34 -7.12 18.82
N GLU A 91 29.43 -8.14 17.96
CA GLU A 91 29.62 -7.98 16.51
C GLU A 91 28.39 -7.35 15.80
N LEU A 92 27.19 -7.51 16.38
CA LEU A 92 25.93 -6.91 15.89
C LEU A 92 25.66 -5.51 16.49
N ASN A 93 26.45 -5.09 17.47
CA ASN A 93 26.32 -3.83 18.22
C ASN A 93 26.21 -2.55 17.35
N PRO A 94 26.83 -2.43 16.15
CA PRO A 94 26.63 -1.26 15.29
C PRO A 94 25.18 -1.07 14.81
N PHE A 95 24.34 -2.11 14.92
CA PHE A 95 22.95 -2.13 14.44
C PHE A 95 21.91 -2.11 15.58
N LEU A 96 22.34 -2.17 16.86
CA LEU A 96 21.48 -2.34 18.05
C LEU A 96 21.37 -1.07 18.91
N HIS A 97 21.31 0.11 18.28
CA HIS A 97 21.23 1.44 18.93
C HIS A 97 20.49 1.43 20.30
N ASP A 98 21.13 1.98 21.34
CA ASP A 98 20.62 2.18 22.71
C ASP A 98 19.95 0.96 23.39
N THR A 99 20.19 -0.26 22.88
CA THR A 99 19.61 -1.50 23.41
C THR A 99 20.52 -2.12 24.48
N VAL A 100 19.99 -2.34 25.68
CA VAL A 100 20.68 -3.01 26.79
C VAL A 100 20.54 -4.53 26.63
N LEU A 101 21.67 -5.22 26.56
CA LEU A 101 21.72 -6.67 26.49
C LEU A 101 21.85 -7.28 27.89
N LEU A 102 20.96 -8.21 28.23
CA LEU A 102 20.97 -8.92 29.51
C LEU A 102 21.11 -10.42 29.24
N VAL A 103 22.23 -11.01 29.63
CA VAL A 103 22.46 -12.46 29.50
C VAL A 103 22.31 -13.12 30.87
N VAL A 104 21.50 -14.17 30.97
CA VAL A 104 21.21 -14.85 32.23
C VAL A 104 21.34 -16.35 32.15
N ASP A 105 21.88 -16.95 33.21
CA ASP A 105 21.86 -18.39 33.37
C ASP A 105 20.52 -18.81 33.98
N PRO A 106 19.65 -19.54 33.24
CA PRO A 106 18.36 -19.96 33.75
C PRO A 106 18.48 -20.94 34.93
N HIS A 107 19.68 -21.48 35.21
CA HIS A 107 19.94 -22.39 36.32
C HIS A 107 20.58 -21.71 37.54
N ASP A 108 20.84 -20.39 37.50
CA ASP A 108 21.37 -19.66 38.66
C ASP A 108 20.30 -19.59 39.78
N PRO A 109 20.51 -20.26 40.93
CA PRO A 109 19.51 -20.36 41.98
C PRO A 109 19.21 -19.02 42.65
N THR A 110 20.06 -18.00 42.48
CA THR A 110 19.85 -16.65 43.02
C THR A 110 18.81 -15.85 42.21
N LEU A 111 18.46 -16.32 41.01
CA LEU A 111 17.48 -15.70 40.12
C LEU A 111 16.06 -16.26 40.31
N HIS A 112 15.90 -17.26 41.18
CA HIS A 112 14.65 -17.96 41.41
C HIS A 112 14.06 -17.67 42.80
N SER A 113 12.79 -17.31 42.83
CA SER A 113 11.98 -17.16 44.05
C SER A 113 10.77 -18.07 43.92
N GLY A 114 10.55 -18.95 44.90
CA GLY A 114 9.45 -19.94 44.85
C GLY A 114 9.48 -20.90 43.66
N GLY A 115 10.65 -21.13 43.05
CA GLY A 115 10.82 -22.01 41.89
C GLY A 115 10.45 -21.38 40.54
N ARG A 116 10.32 -20.05 40.48
CA ARG A 116 10.13 -19.28 39.23
C ARG A 116 11.24 -18.25 39.06
N LEU A 117 11.66 -18.05 37.81
CA LEU A 117 12.64 -17.04 37.42
C LEU A 117 11.99 -15.65 37.58
N GLU A 118 12.55 -14.80 38.44
CA GLU A 118 12.03 -13.44 38.64
C GLU A 118 12.92 -12.41 37.92
N ALA A 119 12.35 -11.69 36.95
CA ALA A 119 13.07 -10.73 36.11
C ALA A 119 13.76 -9.60 36.91
N LYS A 120 13.27 -9.29 38.11
CA LYS A 120 13.90 -8.33 39.03
C LYS A 120 15.28 -8.80 39.52
N HIS A 121 15.39 -10.05 39.96
CA HIS A 121 16.65 -10.61 40.46
C HIS A 121 17.69 -10.79 39.33
N VAL A 122 17.21 -11.08 38.12
CA VAL A 122 18.00 -11.13 36.87
C VAL A 122 18.73 -9.81 36.61
N ILE A 123 18.02 -8.69 36.73
CA ILE A 123 18.58 -7.36 36.47
C ILE A 123 19.49 -6.89 37.60
N GLU A 124 19.12 -7.11 38.87
CA GLU A 124 19.96 -6.73 40.03
C GLU A 124 21.30 -7.49 40.04
N SER A 125 21.30 -8.78 39.66
CA SER A 125 22.50 -9.61 39.50
C SER A 125 23.44 -9.07 38.41
N GLN A 126 22.90 -8.70 37.24
CA GLN A 126 23.70 -8.25 36.09
C GLN A 126 24.14 -6.78 36.16
N LEU A 127 23.35 -5.89 36.79
CA LEU A 127 23.77 -4.50 37.08
C LEU A 127 24.97 -4.44 38.02
N SER A 128 25.19 -5.46 38.86
CA SER A 128 26.40 -5.58 39.68
C SER A 128 27.65 -5.99 38.88
N ARG A 129 27.48 -6.50 37.65
CA ARG A 129 28.54 -7.05 36.77
C ARG A 129 28.80 -6.22 35.51
N ALA A 130 27.99 -5.19 35.24
CA ALA A 130 28.12 -4.35 34.05
C ALA A 130 29.31 -3.37 34.10
N SER A 131 29.95 -3.19 32.94
CA SER A 131 31.11 -2.30 32.69
C SER A 131 30.82 -0.81 33.02
N PRO A 132 31.83 0.03 33.34
CA PRO A 132 31.66 1.37 33.94
C PRO A 132 30.81 2.39 33.17
N LYS A 133 30.42 2.10 31.91
CA LYS A 133 29.53 2.96 31.12
C LYS A 133 28.12 3.06 31.68
N LEU A 134 27.60 2.05 32.40
CA LEU A 134 26.32 2.16 33.12
C LEU A 134 26.44 2.75 34.53
N ALA A 135 27.65 2.87 35.08
CA ALA A 135 27.86 3.48 36.40
C ALA A 135 27.69 5.01 36.37
N HIS A 136 27.66 5.64 35.19
CA HIS A 136 27.60 7.09 35.06
C HIS A 136 26.24 7.67 35.50
N ASP A 137 25.15 6.89 35.44
CA ASP A 137 23.82 7.34 35.89
C ASP A 137 23.57 7.22 37.40
N LYS A 138 24.46 6.54 38.15
CA LYS A 138 24.40 6.61 39.63
C LYS A 138 24.88 7.96 40.18
N SER A 139 25.64 8.73 39.40
CA SER A 139 26.12 10.05 39.81
C SER A 139 25.09 11.17 39.58
N ALA A 140 24.04 10.93 38.79
CA ALA A 140 22.94 11.87 38.59
C ALA A 140 21.98 11.96 39.80
N LEU A 141 22.17 11.11 40.82
CA LEU A 141 21.34 11.06 42.03
C LEU A 141 22.00 11.65 43.29
N ASN A 142 23.24 12.17 43.23
CA ASN A 142 23.81 12.91 44.35
C ASN A 142 24.69 14.08 43.88
N GLY A 143 24.28 15.30 44.26
CA GLY A 143 24.87 16.54 43.77
C GLY A 143 26.32 16.83 44.20
N LYS A 144 26.86 17.83 43.48
CA LYS A 144 28.15 18.57 43.63
C LYS A 144 29.36 18.03 42.86
N GLY A 145 29.61 18.66 41.71
CA GLY A 145 30.85 19.40 41.48
C GLY A 145 32.02 18.73 40.75
N VAL A 146 32.46 19.46 39.71
CA VAL A 146 33.85 19.64 39.25
C VAL A 146 34.37 18.78 38.07
N ASN A 147 34.43 19.47 36.93
CA ASN A 147 35.48 19.55 35.89
C ASN A 147 36.21 18.28 35.39
N GLY A 148 36.02 17.98 34.10
CA GLY A 148 36.96 17.24 33.26
C GLY A 148 36.58 17.35 31.77
N LYS A 149 37.52 17.76 30.93
CA LYS A 149 37.37 18.10 29.50
C LYS A 149 36.70 17.00 28.65
N ILE A 150 35.78 17.42 27.78
CA ILE A 150 35.31 16.64 26.62
C ILE A 150 36.23 16.99 25.44
N GLU A 151 37.03 16.03 24.96
CA GLU A 151 37.66 16.09 23.63
C GLU A 151 36.88 15.21 22.66
N SER A 152 36.37 15.85 21.60
CA SER A 152 35.70 15.21 20.48
C SER A 152 36.67 14.46 19.59
N SER A 153 36.44 13.16 19.34
CA SER A 153 37.07 12.42 18.23
C SER A 153 36.03 12.05 17.18
N ARG A 154 35.59 13.05 16.41
CA ARG A 154 35.10 12.85 15.04
C ARG A 154 36.34 12.75 14.15
N SER A 155 36.80 11.54 13.81
CA SER A 155 37.54 11.34 12.56
C SER A 155 37.72 9.87 12.19
N LYS A 156 37.39 9.58 10.92
CA LYS A 156 37.83 8.45 10.08
C LYS A 156 37.15 7.10 10.29
N LEU A 157 36.07 6.89 9.51
CA LEU A 157 35.84 5.67 8.73
C LEU A 157 35.04 6.06 7.47
N ASN A 158 35.69 6.77 6.54
CA ASN A 158 35.30 6.75 5.12
C ASN A 158 35.98 5.51 4.53
N GLY A 159 35.23 4.43 4.36
CA GLY A 159 35.71 3.16 3.79
C GLY A 159 34.70 2.58 2.82
N ASN A 160 35.17 2.30 1.60
CA ASN A 160 34.45 1.55 0.57
C ASN A 160 34.04 0.16 1.12
N PRO A 161 32.78 -0.29 1.00
CA PRO A 161 32.31 -1.57 1.54
C PRO A 161 33.00 -2.81 0.95
N ASN A 162 33.79 -2.66 -0.12
CA ASN A 162 34.56 -3.77 -0.71
C ASN A 162 35.88 -4.12 0.02
N ASN A 163 36.23 -3.44 1.12
CA ASN A 163 37.45 -3.72 1.90
C ASN A 163 37.18 -4.45 3.23
N LEU A 164 36.24 -5.40 3.25
CA LEU A 164 36.13 -6.35 4.36
C LEU A 164 37.26 -7.39 4.28
N MET A 165 37.97 -7.59 5.39
CA MET A 165 39.26 -8.31 5.48
C MET A 165 39.29 -9.70 4.82
N PRO A 166 40.41 -10.09 4.17
CA PRO A 166 40.57 -11.43 3.60
C PRO A 166 40.69 -12.47 4.74
N GLY A 167 39.70 -13.36 4.86
CA GLY A 167 39.70 -14.45 5.86
C GLY A 167 38.34 -14.88 6.40
N LEU A 168 37.25 -14.17 6.08
CA LEU A 168 35.91 -14.52 6.58
C LEU A 168 35.34 -15.80 5.95
N PRO A 169 34.74 -16.73 6.74
CA PRO A 169 33.98 -17.87 6.23
C PRO A 169 32.83 -17.42 5.32
N GLU A 170 32.59 -18.18 4.25
CA GLU A 170 31.69 -17.80 3.14
C GLU A 170 30.23 -17.54 3.58
N TYR A 171 29.78 -18.23 4.64
CA TYR A 171 28.44 -18.02 5.22
C TYR A 171 28.29 -16.69 5.99
N VAL A 172 29.38 -16.17 6.60
CA VAL A 172 29.38 -14.85 7.26
C VAL A 172 29.36 -13.75 6.21
N ARG A 173 30.06 -13.97 5.09
CA ARG A 173 29.98 -13.10 3.91
C ARG A 173 28.56 -13.06 3.34
N SER A 174 27.88 -14.20 3.26
CA SER A 174 26.47 -14.28 2.83
C SER A 174 25.53 -13.52 3.76
N LEU A 175 25.70 -13.65 5.08
CA LEU A 175 24.85 -12.96 6.07
C LEU A 175 25.06 -11.44 6.07
N LEU A 176 26.32 -10.99 5.96
CA LEU A 176 26.65 -9.56 5.81
C LEU A 176 26.14 -9.00 4.47
N HIS A 177 26.14 -9.81 3.41
CA HIS A 177 25.57 -9.46 2.11
C HIS A 177 24.03 -9.35 2.14
N ASP A 178 23.36 -10.17 2.96
CA ASP A 178 21.91 -10.10 3.16
C ASP A 178 21.48 -8.95 4.10
N LEU A 179 22.30 -8.58 5.09
CA LEU A 179 22.06 -7.43 5.97
C LEU A 179 22.34 -6.09 5.28
N THR A 180 23.40 -6.01 4.44
CA THR A 180 23.69 -4.80 3.64
C THR A 180 22.64 -4.55 2.53
N ARG A 181 22.01 -5.61 2.00
CA ARG A 181 20.86 -5.51 1.08
C ARG A 181 19.63 -4.80 1.65
N PHE A 182 19.51 -4.67 2.97
CA PHE A 182 18.41 -3.92 3.59
C PHE A 182 18.76 -2.47 3.90
N ASN A 183 20.05 -2.10 3.91
CA ASN A 183 20.48 -0.72 4.20
C ASN A 183 20.96 0.06 2.97
N THR A 184 21.10 -0.60 1.82
CA THR A 184 21.24 0.08 0.52
C THR A 184 20.43 -0.64 -0.55
N LYS A 185 19.22 -0.16 -0.86
CA LYS A 185 18.55 -0.50 -2.13
C LYS A 185 18.63 0.67 -3.10
N ASP A 186 19.65 0.61 -3.93
CA ASP A 186 19.53 0.91 -5.36
C ASP A 186 19.02 -0.39 -6.05
N PRO A 187 17.91 -0.38 -6.80
CA PRO A 187 17.27 -1.61 -7.26
C PRO A 187 17.80 -2.04 -8.63
N GLN A 188 18.94 -2.73 -8.68
CA GLN A 188 19.30 -3.59 -9.81
C GLN A 188 20.05 -4.83 -9.32
N GLN A 189 19.35 -5.96 -9.19
CA GLN A 189 19.82 -7.34 -9.46
C GLN A 189 18.82 -8.36 -8.88
N GLY A 190 18.09 -9.03 -9.78
CA GLY A 190 17.28 -10.19 -9.45
C GLY A 190 18.14 -11.45 -9.33
N MET A 191 17.77 -12.33 -8.40
CA MET A 191 18.36 -13.68 -8.27
C MET A 191 17.97 -14.53 -9.47
N VAL A 192 18.99 -15.09 -10.13
CA VAL A 192 18.87 -16.21 -11.07
C VAL A 192 18.58 -17.47 -10.26
N LEU A 193 17.46 -18.13 -10.54
CA LEU A 193 17.23 -19.52 -10.15
C LEU A 193 17.57 -20.38 -11.37
N GLU A 194 18.67 -21.12 -11.28
CA GLU A 194 18.99 -22.17 -12.25
C GLU A 194 17.96 -23.30 -12.12
N ASN A 195 17.11 -23.45 -13.13
CA ASN A 195 16.48 -24.71 -13.46
C ASN A 195 16.45 -24.83 -14.99
N GLY A 196 17.21 -25.81 -15.49
CA GLY A 196 17.38 -26.05 -16.92
C GLY A 196 16.12 -26.60 -17.56
N LEU A 197 15.41 -25.74 -18.29
CA LEU A 197 14.64 -26.04 -19.49
C LEU A 197 14.70 -24.78 -20.36
N GLY A 198 15.13 -24.92 -21.61
CA GLY A 198 15.59 -23.83 -22.49
C GLY A 198 14.72 -22.57 -22.48
N GLU A 199 15.29 -21.46 -22.00
CA GLU A 199 14.71 -20.13 -22.17
C GLU A 199 14.87 -19.66 -23.63
N PRO A 200 13.85 -19.04 -24.23
CA PRO A 200 14.02 -18.27 -25.44
C PRO A 200 14.90 -17.04 -25.12
N LEU A 201 15.91 -16.81 -25.95
CA LEU A 201 16.87 -15.72 -25.88
C LEU A 201 16.22 -14.37 -25.52
N ARG A 202 16.43 -13.86 -24.29
CA ARG A 202 16.12 -12.47 -23.94
C ARG A 202 17.06 -11.56 -24.74
N GLN A 203 16.52 -10.76 -25.66
CA GLN A 203 17.30 -9.72 -26.31
C GLN A 203 17.54 -8.56 -25.31
N ASN A 204 18.84 -8.32 -25.08
CA ASN A 204 19.48 -7.39 -24.14
C ASN A 204 18.78 -6.05 -23.87
N GLY A 205 18.63 -5.74 -22.57
CA GLY A 205 18.41 -4.41 -22.00
C GLY A 205 17.50 -4.47 -20.78
N GLY A 206 17.90 -3.87 -19.65
CA GLY A 206 17.06 -3.74 -18.47
C GLY A 206 15.81 -2.86 -18.72
N PRO A 207 15.02 -2.52 -17.68
CA PRO A 207 13.88 -1.63 -17.85
C PRO A 207 14.29 -0.26 -18.43
N ILE A 208 13.40 0.37 -19.19
CA ILE A 208 13.58 1.74 -19.64
C ILE A 208 13.38 2.67 -18.44
N GLU A 209 14.45 3.33 -18.02
CA GLU A 209 14.47 4.21 -16.86
C GLU A 209 15.06 5.59 -17.18
N SER A 210 15.61 5.78 -18.38
CA SER A 210 16.15 7.07 -18.85
C SER A 210 15.99 7.24 -20.35
N PHE A 211 16.05 8.49 -20.85
CA PHE A 211 16.19 8.72 -22.29
C PHE A 211 17.50 8.14 -22.84
N GLY A 212 18.51 7.93 -22.00
CA GLY A 212 19.75 7.24 -22.36
C GLY A 212 19.52 5.77 -22.71
N HIS A 213 18.65 5.05 -21.99
CA HIS A 213 18.28 3.67 -22.34
C HIS A 213 17.60 3.60 -23.70
N ILE A 214 16.70 4.55 -23.99
CA ILE A 214 16.02 4.64 -25.29
C ILE A 214 17.05 4.95 -26.40
N ALA A 215 18.00 5.84 -26.16
CA ALA A 215 19.05 6.20 -27.11
C ALA A 215 19.99 5.03 -27.45
N GLN A 216 20.20 4.09 -26.52
CA GLN A 216 21.01 2.89 -26.72
C GLN A 216 20.33 1.81 -27.57
N TYR A 217 19.04 1.94 -27.85
CA TYR A 217 18.32 0.98 -28.68
C TYR A 217 18.72 1.16 -30.15
N ASP A 218 19.36 0.17 -30.78
CA ASP A 218 19.99 0.38 -32.10
C ASP A 218 18.99 0.57 -33.26
N ASP A 219 17.91 -0.21 -33.28
CA ASP A 219 16.93 -0.19 -34.37
C ASP A 219 15.97 1.00 -34.27
N ARG A 220 16.19 2.02 -35.11
CA ARG A 220 15.36 3.24 -35.21
C ARG A 220 14.05 3.06 -35.99
N HIS A 221 13.87 1.91 -36.64
CA HIS A 221 12.66 1.57 -37.37
C HIS A 221 11.76 0.60 -36.59
N THR A 222 12.25 0.09 -35.46
CA THR A 222 11.46 -0.72 -34.53
C THR A 222 10.16 0.03 -34.19
N PRO A 223 9.00 -0.64 -34.16
CA PRO A 223 7.79 -0.02 -33.66
C PRO A 223 7.96 0.33 -32.19
N VAL A 224 7.67 1.59 -31.85
CA VAL A 224 7.66 2.10 -30.48
C VAL A 224 6.23 2.44 -30.11
N VAL A 225 5.68 1.79 -29.09
CA VAL A 225 4.39 2.16 -28.53
C VAL A 225 4.61 3.04 -27.31
N THR A 226 3.96 4.20 -27.25
CA THR A 226 3.99 5.06 -26.07
C THR A 226 2.58 5.42 -25.60
N MET A 227 2.32 5.24 -24.31
CA MET A 227 1.07 5.68 -23.68
C MET A 227 0.98 7.20 -23.75
N PHE A 228 -0.07 7.71 -24.38
CA PHE A 228 -0.19 9.11 -24.76
C PHE A 228 -1.49 9.72 -24.26
N SER A 229 -1.36 10.75 -23.42
CA SER A 229 -2.48 11.49 -22.82
C SER A 229 -2.64 12.92 -23.36
N GLY A 230 -1.76 13.35 -24.28
CA GLY A 230 -1.68 14.76 -24.73
C GLY A 230 -1.11 15.74 -23.70
N GLY A 231 -0.80 15.27 -22.50
CA GLY A 231 -0.14 16.08 -21.48
C GLY A 231 1.28 16.49 -21.86
N LEU A 232 1.87 17.38 -21.05
CA LEU A 232 3.22 17.89 -21.29
C LEU A 232 4.27 16.78 -21.38
N ASP A 233 4.24 15.81 -20.46
CA ASP A 233 5.21 14.72 -20.44
C ASP A 233 5.06 13.75 -21.62
N SER A 234 3.84 13.34 -21.93
CA SER A 234 3.58 12.43 -23.05
C SER A 234 3.84 13.10 -24.40
N THR A 235 3.63 14.41 -24.53
CA THR A 235 4.03 15.17 -25.71
C THR A 235 5.54 15.35 -25.79
N TYR A 236 6.20 15.63 -24.67
CA TYR A 236 7.66 15.72 -24.63
C TYR A 236 8.32 14.39 -25.02
N MET A 237 7.75 13.25 -24.62
CA MET A 237 8.21 11.92 -25.08
C MET A 237 8.25 11.83 -26.60
N LEU A 238 7.22 12.30 -27.31
CA LEU A 238 7.18 12.28 -28.78
C LEU A 238 8.30 13.13 -29.39
N LEU A 239 8.53 14.33 -28.86
CA LEU A 239 9.67 15.17 -29.25
C LEU A 239 11.00 14.41 -29.07
N ARG A 240 11.19 13.73 -27.93
CA ARG A 240 12.42 12.98 -27.65
C ARG A 240 12.60 11.80 -28.58
N LEU A 241 11.54 11.04 -28.88
CA LEU A 241 11.58 9.92 -29.82
C LEU A 241 11.94 10.39 -31.23
N GLN A 242 11.35 11.49 -31.68
CA GLN A 242 11.68 12.11 -32.97
C GLN A 242 13.15 12.55 -33.03
N GLN A 243 13.66 13.22 -31.99
CA GLN A 243 15.06 13.66 -31.91
C GLN A 243 16.05 12.51 -31.88
N LEU A 244 15.67 11.36 -31.29
CA LEU A 244 16.45 10.13 -31.28
C LEU A 244 16.37 9.36 -32.61
N GLY A 245 15.57 9.83 -33.56
CA GLY A 245 15.47 9.28 -34.91
C GLY A 245 14.49 8.12 -35.07
N PHE A 246 13.61 7.86 -34.08
CA PHE A 246 12.57 6.84 -34.24
C PHE A 246 11.54 7.30 -35.26
N THR A 247 11.26 6.42 -36.23
CA THR A 247 10.38 6.73 -37.38
C THR A 247 9.05 5.99 -37.36
N ASN A 248 8.91 4.99 -36.48
CA ASN A 248 7.73 4.15 -36.35
C ASN A 248 7.16 4.24 -34.93
N VAL A 249 6.61 5.40 -34.59
CA VAL A 249 6.09 5.70 -33.25
C VAL A 249 4.56 5.64 -33.26
N HIS A 250 3.99 4.88 -32.33
CA HIS A 250 2.56 4.76 -32.08
C HIS A 250 2.24 5.41 -30.73
N ALA A 251 1.53 6.53 -30.77
CA ALA A 251 1.02 7.22 -29.60
C ALA A 251 -0.37 6.66 -29.25
N VAL A 252 -0.49 5.96 -28.13
CA VAL A 252 -1.69 5.18 -27.80
C VAL A 252 -2.41 5.78 -26.59
N ALA A 253 -3.68 6.16 -26.78
CA ALA A 253 -4.61 6.50 -25.71
C ALA A 253 -5.61 5.36 -25.51
N VAL A 254 -6.00 5.11 -24.25
CA VAL A 254 -7.02 4.13 -23.90
C VAL A 254 -8.20 4.86 -23.26
N ASP A 255 -9.37 4.82 -23.90
CA ASP A 255 -10.60 5.41 -23.37
C ASP A 255 -11.14 4.57 -22.22
N LEU A 256 -11.14 5.14 -21.03
CA LEU A 256 -11.76 4.56 -19.84
C LEU A 256 -12.98 5.38 -19.36
N GLY A 257 -13.55 6.18 -20.24
CA GLY A 257 -14.70 7.06 -20.01
C GLY A 257 -14.33 8.46 -19.52
N GLY A 258 -13.09 8.88 -19.72
CA GLY A 258 -12.65 10.26 -19.52
C GLY A 258 -12.77 11.09 -20.81
N LEU A 259 -12.84 12.42 -20.68
CA LEU A 259 -12.89 13.32 -21.83
C LEU A 259 -11.58 13.24 -22.63
N THR A 260 -11.65 12.76 -23.87
CA THR A 260 -10.51 12.65 -24.79
C THR A 260 -10.78 13.47 -26.05
N ASP A 261 -9.94 14.48 -26.31
CA ASP A 261 -9.97 15.25 -27.57
C ASP A 261 -9.14 14.52 -28.63
N GLU A 262 -9.74 13.51 -29.26
CA GLU A 262 -9.06 12.67 -30.27
C GLU A 262 -8.47 13.47 -31.42
N GLU A 263 -9.14 14.55 -31.85
CA GLU A 263 -8.67 15.40 -32.94
C GLU A 263 -7.38 16.11 -32.54
N GLN A 264 -7.37 16.75 -31.36
CA GLN A 264 -6.18 17.39 -30.83
C GLN A 264 -5.03 16.40 -30.63
N LEU A 265 -5.29 15.23 -30.05
CA LEU A 265 -4.27 14.20 -29.82
C LEU A 265 -3.67 13.69 -31.14
N THR A 266 -4.51 13.50 -32.16
CA THR A 266 -4.08 13.11 -33.51
C THR A 266 -3.18 14.16 -34.12
N GLN A 267 -3.56 15.44 -34.04
CA GLN A 267 -2.76 16.55 -34.55
C GLN A 267 -1.40 16.65 -33.85
N ILE A 268 -1.36 16.51 -32.52
CA ILE A 268 -0.11 16.53 -31.75
C ILE A 268 0.79 15.34 -32.12
N ALA A 269 0.23 14.13 -32.24
CA ALA A 269 1.01 12.95 -32.63
C ALA A 269 1.60 13.12 -34.04
N ALA A 270 0.77 13.55 -35.00
CA ALA A 270 1.18 13.78 -36.38
C ALA A 270 2.28 14.86 -36.50
N HIS A 271 2.26 15.90 -35.65
CA HIS A 271 3.31 16.92 -35.59
C HIS A 271 4.71 16.33 -35.38
N PHE A 272 4.81 15.23 -34.62
CA PHE A 272 6.07 14.53 -34.36
C PHE A 272 6.31 13.33 -35.28
N GLY A 273 5.45 13.11 -36.28
CA GLY A 273 5.52 11.93 -37.17
C GLY A 273 5.07 10.63 -36.51
N ALA A 274 4.34 10.70 -35.40
CA ALA A 274 3.77 9.54 -34.73
C ALA A 274 2.34 9.24 -35.23
N THR A 275 1.96 7.97 -35.24
CA THR A 275 0.59 7.52 -35.50
C THR A 275 -0.19 7.53 -34.18
N PHE A 276 -1.29 8.27 -34.12
CA PHE A 276 -2.20 8.20 -32.97
C PHE A 276 -3.11 6.97 -33.08
N THR A 277 -3.32 6.27 -31.97
CA THR A 277 -4.30 5.18 -31.87
C THR A 277 -5.11 5.36 -30.60
N HIS A 278 -6.43 5.34 -30.77
CA HIS A 278 -7.39 5.38 -29.68
C HIS A 278 -7.99 3.99 -29.48
N LEU A 279 -7.88 3.43 -28.27
CA LEU A 279 -8.41 2.11 -27.92
C LEU A 279 -9.57 2.27 -26.93
N ASP A 280 -10.74 1.73 -27.26
CA ASP A 280 -11.88 1.71 -26.32
C ASP A 280 -11.69 0.63 -25.26
N GLY A 281 -11.45 1.06 -24.02
CA GLY A 281 -11.24 0.20 -22.86
C GLY A 281 -12.37 0.24 -21.84
N ARG A 282 -13.47 0.94 -22.09
CA ARG A 282 -14.52 1.22 -21.10
C ARG A 282 -15.15 -0.05 -20.54
N GLU A 283 -15.53 -0.96 -21.42
CA GLU A 283 -16.16 -2.22 -21.03
C GLU A 283 -15.16 -3.11 -20.26
N LEU A 284 -13.91 -3.19 -20.73
CA LEU A 284 -12.86 -3.95 -20.05
C LEU A 284 -12.57 -3.38 -18.65
N PHE A 285 -12.53 -2.06 -18.51
CA PHE A 285 -12.34 -1.38 -17.24
C PHE A 285 -13.51 -1.59 -16.28
N VAL A 286 -14.74 -1.58 -16.77
CA VAL A 286 -15.89 -1.93 -15.93
C VAL A 286 -15.85 -3.38 -15.48
N GLN A 287 -15.56 -4.31 -16.39
CA GLN A 287 -15.55 -5.74 -16.09
C GLN A 287 -14.43 -6.13 -15.12
N GLN A 288 -13.21 -5.64 -15.35
CA GLN A 288 -12.01 -6.08 -14.62
C GLN A 288 -11.61 -5.15 -13.48
N GLY A 289 -11.79 -3.84 -13.64
CA GLY A 289 -11.46 -2.85 -12.62
C GLY A 289 -12.64 -2.58 -11.69
N VAL A 290 -13.69 -1.95 -12.23
CA VAL A 290 -14.76 -1.35 -11.42
C VAL A 290 -15.65 -2.40 -10.75
N THR A 291 -16.01 -3.48 -11.45
CA THR A 291 -16.84 -4.55 -10.87
C THR A 291 -16.15 -5.17 -9.67
N SER A 292 -14.86 -5.53 -9.78
CA SER A 292 -14.08 -6.04 -8.64
C SER A 292 -13.95 -4.99 -7.53
N ALA A 293 -13.74 -3.72 -7.88
CA ALA A 293 -13.67 -2.63 -6.91
C ALA A 293 -14.98 -2.45 -6.10
N ILE A 294 -16.14 -2.57 -6.74
CA ILE A 294 -17.45 -2.53 -6.08
C ILE A 294 -17.57 -3.68 -5.08
N ARG A 295 -17.29 -4.91 -5.53
CA ARG A 295 -17.40 -6.12 -4.71
C ARG A 295 -16.45 -6.09 -3.50
N ALA A 296 -15.28 -5.52 -3.69
CA ALA A 296 -14.26 -5.35 -2.66
C ALA A 296 -14.45 -4.09 -1.80
N HIS A 297 -15.52 -3.29 -1.99
CA HIS A 297 -15.72 -2.00 -1.32
C HIS A 297 -14.47 -1.13 -1.34
N ALA A 298 -13.86 -0.99 -2.52
CA ALA A 298 -12.48 -0.57 -2.69
C ALA A 298 -12.22 0.90 -2.33
N LYS A 299 -12.13 1.17 -1.03
CA LYS A 299 -11.74 2.44 -0.44
C LYS A 299 -10.43 2.31 0.31
N TYR A 300 -9.44 3.15 0.01
CA TYR A 300 -8.18 3.14 0.74
C TYR A 300 -8.41 3.60 2.18
N LEU A 301 -8.09 2.74 3.15
CA LEU A 301 -8.33 2.94 4.59
C LEU A 301 -9.80 3.28 4.93
N GLY A 302 -10.74 2.93 4.05
CA GLY A 302 -12.15 3.32 4.19
C GLY A 302 -12.44 4.80 3.90
N MET A 303 -11.45 5.62 3.50
CA MET A 303 -11.58 7.06 3.36
C MET A 303 -12.09 7.48 1.97
N TYR A 304 -11.46 7.00 0.91
CA TYR A 304 -11.75 7.42 -0.47
C TYR A 304 -11.69 6.23 -1.44
N PRO A 305 -12.54 6.20 -2.48
CA PRO A 305 -12.50 5.18 -3.50
C PRO A 305 -11.19 5.25 -4.29
N ILE A 306 -10.65 4.08 -4.65
CA ILE A 306 -9.45 4.01 -5.47
C ILE A 306 -9.81 4.16 -6.96
N SER A 307 -8.95 4.80 -7.76
CA SER A 307 -9.21 5.16 -9.17
C SER A 307 -8.11 4.67 -10.09
N SER A 308 -7.08 5.48 -10.37
CA SER A 308 -5.75 5.08 -9.95
C SER A 308 -5.31 3.67 -10.32
N SER A 309 -5.12 2.92 -9.25
CA SER A 309 -4.82 1.50 -9.17
C SER A 309 -5.71 0.57 -9.99
N LEU A 310 -6.93 0.95 -10.36
CA LEU A 310 -7.84 0.16 -11.19
C LEU A 310 -7.58 0.35 -12.69
N SER A 311 -7.33 1.58 -13.12
CA SER A 311 -7.22 1.92 -14.54
C SER A 311 -5.85 1.56 -15.13
N ARG A 312 -4.77 1.73 -14.36
CA ARG A 312 -3.40 1.48 -14.87
C ARG A 312 -3.17 0.03 -15.31
N PRO A 313 -3.66 -1.01 -14.62
CA PRO A 313 -3.59 -2.38 -15.11
C PRO A 313 -4.29 -2.57 -16.45
N VAL A 314 -5.47 -1.97 -16.65
CA VAL A 314 -6.21 -2.05 -17.91
C VAL A 314 -5.49 -1.34 -19.05
N ILE A 315 -4.97 -0.14 -18.80
CA ILE A 315 -4.16 0.61 -19.78
C ILE A 315 -2.91 -0.21 -20.17
N ALA A 316 -2.20 -0.75 -19.18
CA ALA A 316 -1.03 -1.59 -19.40
C ALA A 316 -1.35 -2.84 -20.22
N ARG A 317 -2.47 -3.52 -19.93
CA ARG A 317 -2.93 -4.69 -20.69
C ARG A 317 -3.16 -4.34 -22.15
N MET A 318 -4.02 -3.35 -22.40
CA MET A 318 -4.45 -3.01 -23.76
C MET A 318 -3.30 -2.49 -24.60
N THR A 319 -2.43 -1.66 -24.03
CA THR A 319 -1.25 -1.15 -24.73
C THR A 319 -0.19 -2.23 -24.94
N ALA A 320 0.02 -3.15 -24.01
CA ALA A 320 0.91 -4.29 -24.21
C ALA A 320 0.39 -5.24 -25.30
N ASP A 321 -0.91 -5.51 -25.31
CA ASP A 321 -1.52 -6.37 -26.35
C ASP A 321 -1.44 -5.70 -27.72
N TYR A 322 -1.72 -4.40 -27.83
CA TYR A 322 -1.50 -3.63 -29.06
C TYR A 322 -0.01 -3.60 -29.48
N ALA A 323 0.92 -3.43 -28.54
CA ALA A 323 2.35 -3.45 -28.84
C ALA A 323 2.81 -4.81 -29.37
N LYS A 324 2.24 -5.93 -28.88
CA LYS A 324 2.53 -7.27 -29.39
C LYS A 324 2.03 -7.47 -30.83
N THR A 325 0.86 -6.93 -31.20
CA THR A 325 0.37 -7.06 -32.59
C THR A 325 1.25 -6.35 -33.60
N LEU A 326 1.93 -5.29 -33.17
CA LEU A 326 2.91 -4.55 -33.97
C LEU A 326 4.31 -5.17 -33.96
N HIS A 327 4.56 -6.16 -33.10
CA HIS A 327 5.93 -6.63 -32.79
C HIS A 327 6.84 -5.48 -32.33
N ALA A 328 6.31 -4.58 -31.50
CA ALA A 328 7.04 -3.42 -31.00
C ALA A 328 8.26 -3.83 -30.18
N GLY A 329 9.37 -3.13 -30.38
CA GLY A 329 10.59 -3.29 -29.58
C GLY A 329 10.52 -2.57 -28.23
N LEU A 330 9.74 -1.47 -28.17
CA LEU A 330 9.62 -0.60 -27.02
C LEU A 330 8.16 -0.33 -26.64
N LEU A 331 7.85 -0.40 -25.34
CA LEU A 331 6.59 0.06 -24.75
C LEU A 331 6.86 1.07 -23.63
N LEU A 332 6.54 2.34 -23.89
CA LEU A 332 6.92 3.47 -23.05
C LEU A 332 5.71 4.12 -22.38
N HIS A 333 5.91 4.62 -21.16
CA HIS A 333 4.95 5.48 -20.47
C HIS A 333 5.67 6.65 -19.78
N THR A 334 4.92 7.58 -19.20
CA THR A 334 5.47 8.83 -18.65
C THR A 334 5.32 9.00 -17.15
N ALA A 335 5.00 7.91 -16.43
CA ALA A 335 4.89 7.99 -14.97
C ALA A 335 6.27 8.19 -14.34
N ASN A 336 6.35 9.07 -13.35
CA ASN A 336 7.60 9.43 -12.67
C ASN A 336 7.70 8.75 -11.28
N LEU A 337 8.81 8.98 -10.57
CA LEU A 337 9.08 8.36 -9.26
C LEU A 337 8.11 8.79 -8.15
N SER A 338 7.52 9.99 -8.23
CA SER A 338 6.56 10.47 -7.23
C SER A 338 5.15 9.94 -7.46
N GLN A 339 4.90 9.23 -8.57
CA GLN A 339 3.58 8.74 -8.94
C GLN A 339 3.46 7.23 -8.73
N ASN A 340 2.41 6.81 -8.02
CA ASN A 340 2.09 5.38 -7.89
C ASN A 340 1.75 4.71 -9.23
N SER A 341 1.44 5.49 -10.27
CA SER A 341 1.31 5.01 -11.65
C SER A 341 2.56 4.26 -12.14
N LEU A 342 3.77 4.63 -11.70
CA LEU A 342 5.01 3.99 -12.14
C LEU A 342 5.05 2.48 -11.80
N PRO A 343 4.97 2.05 -10.53
CA PRO A 343 4.94 0.63 -10.22
C PRO A 343 3.68 -0.06 -10.77
N ARG A 344 2.53 0.61 -10.80
CA ARG A 344 1.27 0.04 -11.34
C ARG A 344 1.42 -0.34 -12.82
N LEU A 345 1.97 0.55 -13.64
CA LEU A 345 2.16 0.30 -15.07
C LEU A 345 3.27 -0.74 -15.30
N ASN A 346 4.45 -0.57 -14.69
CA ASN A 346 5.57 -1.50 -14.89
C ASN A 346 5.22 -2.94 -14.48
N ASN A 347 4.64 -3.13 -13.30
CA ASN A 347 4.28 -4.46 -12.83
C ASN A 347 3.20 -5.10 -13.71
N SER A 348 2.24 -4.31 -14.19
CA SER A 348 1.18 -4.80 -15.07
C SER A 348 1.72 -5.15 -16.45
N ILE A 349 2.56 -4.31 -17.06
CA ILE A 349 3.21 -4.62 -18.35
C ILE A 349 4.03 -5.91 -18.24
N GLN A 350 4.77 -6.06 -17.13
CA GLN A 350 5.52 -7.29 -16.85
C GLN A 350 4.59 -8.50 -16.71
N HIS A 351 3.48 -8.36 -15.97
CA HIS A 351 2.50 -9.43 -15.77
C HIS A 351 1.88 -9.88 -17.10
N TYR A 352 1.51 -8.94 -17.97
CA TYR A 352 0.95 -9.24 -19.29
C TYR A 352 2.00 -9.70 -20.31
N GLY A 353 3.27 -9.77 -19.95
CA GLY A 353 4.32 -10.41 -20.75
C GLY A 353 4.62 -9.70 -22.06
N PHE A 354 4.87 -8.38 -22.04
CA PHE A 354 5.43 -7.69 -23.20
C PHE A 354 6.87 -8.18 -23.47
N PRO A 355 7.21 -8.66 -24.68
CA PRO A 355 8.51 -9.28 -24.96
C PRO A 355 9.65 -8.27 -25.19
N GLY A 356 9.33 -7.01 -25.52
CA GLY A 356 10.32 -5.95 -25.72
C GLY A 356 10.72 -5.24 -24.42
N GLN A 357 11.51 -4.18 -24.53
CA GLN A 357 11.86 -3.35 -23.37
C GLN A 357 10.73 -2.36 -23.06
N PHE A 358 10.46 -2.12 -21.78
CA PHE A 358 9.40 -1.22 -21.37
C PHE A 358 9.79 -0.39 -20.15
N GLY A 359 9.05 0.70 -19.93
CA GLY A 359 9.17 1.52 -18.73
C GLY A 359 8.99 3.01 -19.01
N SER A 360 9.56 3.83 -18.15
CA SER A 360 9.47 5.29 -18.21
C SER A 360 10.86 5.92 -18.11
N PRO A 361 11.25 6.76 -19.07
CA PRO A 361 12.54 7.47 -19.00
C PRO A 361 12.57 8.48 -17.85
N TYR A 362 11.43 8.86 -17.28
CA TYR A 362 11.35 9.85 -16.21
C TYR A 362 11.78 9.31 -14.84
N VAL A 363 12.14 8.02 -14.75
CA VAL A 363 12.72 7.45 -13.53
C VAL A 363 14.08 8.10 -13.22
N ARG A 364 14.94 8.26 -14.23
CA ARG A 364 16.30 8.83 -14.09
C ARG A 364 16.52 10.07 -14.96
N SER A 365 15.66 10.37 -15.93
CA SER A 365 15.73 11.61 -16.72
C SER A 365 14.77 12.67 -16.18
N VAL A 366 15.19 13.32 -15.09
CA VAL A 366 14.42 14.43 -14.50
C VAL A 366 14.58 15.68 -15.37
N VAL A 367 13.48 16.12 -15.98
CA VAL A 367 13.41 17.35 -16.77
C VAL A 367 12.31 18.23 -16.19
N SER A 368 12.65 19.48 -15.87
CA SER A 368 11.69 20.41 -15.26
C SER A 368 10.51 20.72 -16.19
N ARG A 369 9.36 21.08 -15.61
CA ARG A 369 8.15 21.41 -16.35
C ARG A 369 8.39 22.59 -17.29
N GLU A 370 9.08 23.61 -16.81
CA GLU A 370 9.44 24.83 -17.54
C GLU A 370 10.30 24.50 -18.75
N ARG A 371 11.32 23.65 -18.56
CA ARG A 371 12.20 23.22 -19.64
C ARG A 371 11.46 22.43 -20.72
N LYS A 372 10.60 21.48 -20.32
CA LYS A 372 9.76 20.73 -21.27
C LYS A 372 8.85 21.68 -22.07
N ALA A 373 8.20 22.62 -21.39
CA ALA A 373 7.32 23.59 -22.03
C ALA A 373 8.09 24.52 -22.98
N GLN A 374 9.30 24.96 -22.61
CA GLN A 374 10.16 25.78 -23.46
C GLN A 374 10.60 25.03 -24.72
N GLU A 375 11.07 23.79 -24.58
CA GLU A 375 11.52 22.97 -25.71
C GLU A 375 10.35 22.63 -26.66
N LEU A 376 9.14 22.37 -26.13
CA LEU A 376 7.94 22.17 -26.95
C LEU A 376 7.44 23.45 -27.63
N SER A 377 7.54 24.60 -26.95
CA SER A 377 7.19 25.90 -27.53
C SER A 377 8.11 26.25 -28.71
N ALA A 378 9.40 25.88 -28.63
CA ALA A 378 10.36 26.08 -29.72
C ALA A 378 10.02 25.31 -31.00
N VAL A 379 9.20 24.24 -30.90
CA VAL A 379 8.68 23.49 -32.05
C VAL A 379 7.22 23.83 -32.38
N GLY A 380 6.65 24.87 -31.76
CA GLY A 380 5.32 25.38 -32.09
C GLY A 380 4.17 24.81 -31.26
N LEU A 381 4.44 24.06 -30.18
CA LEU A 381 3.42 23.57 -29.26
C LEU A 381 3.49 24.29 -27.92
N THR A 382 2.51 25.16 -27.66
CA THR A 382 2.45 25.94 -26.43
C THR A 382 1.65 25.21 -25.35
N PHE A 383 2.31 24.91 -24.23
CA PHE A 383 1.65 24.43 -23.01
C PHE A 383 1.67 25.54 -21.96
N LYS A 384 0.56 25.72 -21.24
CA LYS A 384 0.54 26.62 -20.08
C LYS A 384 1.44 26.03 -18.99
N SER A 385 2.41 26.84 -18.52
CA SER A 385 3.25 26.50 -17.35
C SER A 385 2.37 26.30 -16.11
N ASP A 386 1.35 27.15 -15.96
CA ASP A 386 0.58 27.33 -14.73
C ASP A 386 -0.70 26.48 -14.71
N ARG A 387 -0.58 25.16 -14.86
CA ARG A 387 -1.73 24.29 -14.59
C ARG A 387 -1.92 24.27 -13.07
N LYS A 388 -2.99 24.91 -12.57
CA LYS A 388 -3.28 25.01 -11.13
C LYS A 388 -3.52 23.65 -10.47
N LEU A 389 -4.11 22.70 -11.21
CA LEU A 389 -4.38 21.34 -10.73
C LEU A 389 -4.03 20.34 -11.84
N SER A 390 -3.33 19.28 -11.47
CA SER A 390 -3.19 18.08 -12.30
C SER A 390 -4.40 17.19 -12.06
N GLY A 391 -4.94 16.55 -13.09
CA GLY A 391 -6.15 15.73 -12.95
C GLY A 391 -6.10 14.50 -13.82
N ASP A 392 -6.73 13.45 -13.33
CA ASP A 392 -6.98 12.19 -14.02
C ASP A 392 -8.47 11.86 -13.92
N GLU A 393 -9.02 11.27 -14.98
CA GLU A 393 -10.45 10.97 -15.06
C GLU A 393 -10.68 9.68 -15.84
N ASN A 394 -11.53 8.84 -15.28
CA ASN A 394 -12.14 7.70 -15.93
C ASN A 394 -13.62 7.66 -15.50
N LEU A 395 -14.43 6.76 -16.05
CA LEU A 395 -15.88 6.67 -15.75
C LEU A 395 -16.21 6.47 -14.27
N TRP A 396 -15.29 5.96 -13.46
CA TRP A 396 -15.54 5.60 -12.06
C TRP A 396 -15.25 6.73 -11.09
N CYS A 397 -14.14 7.43 -11.32
CA CYS A 397 -13.65 8.45 -10.41
C CYS A 397 -12.83 9.48 -11.19
N ARG A 398 -13.13 10.74 -10.91
CA ARG A 398 -12.32 11.89 -11.30
C ARG A 398 -11.44 12.29 -10.13
N GLU A 399 -10.13 12.45 -10.34
CA GLU A 399 -9.19 12.85 -9.29
C GLU A 399 -8.30 14.01 -9.73
N PHE A 400 -7.83 14.80 -8.76
CA PHE A 400 -6.92 15.90 -9.02
C PHE A 400 -6.01 16.22 -7.82
N GLU A 401 -4.84 16.75 -8.15
CA GLU A 401 -3.67 16.92 -7.27
C GLU A 401 -2.86 18.17 -7.67
N SER A 402 -1.75 18.40 -6.96
CA SER A 402 -0.77 19.48 -7.17
C SER A 402 -1.28 20.91 -6.94
N GLY A 403 -0.38 21.89 -7.04
CA GLY A 403 -0.71 23.31 -6.96
C GLY A 403 -1.19 23.69 -5.54
N PRO A 404 -2.45 24.16 -5.35
CA PRO A 404 -2.95 24.45 -4.01
C PRO A 404 -3.00 23.20 -3.11
N LEU A 405 -2.94 21.99 -3.68
CA LEU A 405 -2.93 20.73 -2.93
C LEU A 405 -1.52 20.27 -2.53
N ASP A 406 -0.45 20.96 -2.96
CA ASP A 406 0.92 20.64 -2.53
C ASP A 406 1.17 20.99 -1.04
N ASP A 407 0.34 21.87 -0.46
CA ASP A 407 0.34 22.20 0.97
C ASP A 407 -0.90 21.60 1.66
N PRO A 408 -0.78 20.45 2.35
CA PRO A 408 -1.91 19.81 3.01
C PRO A 408 -2.36 20.53 4.29
N GLU A 409 -1.61 21.51 4.80
CA GLU A 409 -1.97 22.24 6.02
C GLU A 409 -2.99 23.35 5.74
N SER A 410 -3.01 23.89 4.53
CA SER A 410 -3.86 25.02 4.15
C SER A 410 -4.19 25.05 2.65
N PHE A 411 -5.00 24.09 2.19
CA PHE A 411 -5.50 24.06 0.82
C PHE A 411 -6.96 24.53 0.71
N ASP A 412 -7.27 25.19 -0.40
CA ASP A 412 -8.63 25.50 -0.83
C ASP A 412 -8.82 25.05 -2.28
N ILE A 413 -9.96 24.45 -2.57
CA ILE A 413 -10.24 23.86 -3.88
C ILE A 413 -11.30 24.73 -4.56
N PRO A 414 -10.92 25.45 -5.64
CA PRO A 414 -11.86 26.22 -6.42
C PRO A 414 -13.05 25.36 -6.88
N GLU A 415 -14.27 25.91 -6.79
CA GLU A 415 -15.47 25.14 -7.11
C GLU A 415 -15.51 24.68 -8.58
N ASP A 416 -14.88 25.41 -9.49
CA ASP A 416 -14.74 25.05 -10.91
C ASP A 416 -13.80 23.86 -11.15
N ALA A 417 -13.05 23.41 -10.13
CA ALA A 417 -12.31 22.15 -10.19
C ALA A 417 -13.24 20.93 -10.14
N TYR A 418 -14.38 21.04 -9.47
CA TYR A 418 -15.40 20.00 -9.38
C TYR A 418 -16.29 20.04 -10.64
N GLN A 419 -16.34 18.93 -11.36
CA GLN A 419 -17.09 18.82 -12.61
C GLN A 419 -18.23 17.81 -12.51
N TRP A 420 -18.10 16.84 -11.61
CA TRP A 420 -19.10 15.78 -11.43
C TRP A 420 -20.06 16.07 -10.28
N THR A 421 -19.68 16.96 -9.37
CA THR A 421 -20.42 17.28 -8.16
C THR A 421 -20.69 18.77 -8.04
N ALA A 422 -21.87 19.15 -7.56
CA ALA A 422 -22.22 20.56 -7.32
C ALA A 422 -22.02 20.95 -5.85
N HIS A 423 -21.49 22.16 -5.57
CA HIS A 423 -21.38 22.70 -4.20
C HIS A 423 -22.71 22.72 -3.44
N ARG A 424 -23.78 23.18 -4.11
CA ARG A 424 -25.15 23.28 -3.59
C ARG A 424 -26.15 23.18 -4.72
N GLY A 425 -27.04 22.20 -4.65
CA GLY A 425 -28.14 22.03 -5.58
C GLY A 425 -29.42 22.72 -5.13
N HIS A 426 -30.22 23.23 -6.08
CA HIS A 426 -31.60 23.67 -5.87
C HIS A 426 -32.62 22.53 -6.03
N TYR A 427 -32.14 21.29 -6.09
CA TYR A 427 -32.96 20.11 -6.36
C TYR A 427 -33.79 19.73 -5.13
N ALA A 428 -35.05 19.38 -5.37
CA ALA A 428 -35.90 18.79 -4.35
C ALA A 428 -35.37 17.39 -3.96
N PRO A 429 -35.63 16.90 -2.73
CA PRO A 429 -35.26 15.55 -2.35
C PRO A 429 -35.87 14.50 -3.30
N GLU A 430 -35.06 13.52 -3.69
CA GLU A 430 -35.45 12.46 -4.63
C GLU A 430 -35.33 11.07 -3.99
N LYS A 431 -35.95 10.08 -4.64
CA LYS A 431 -35.73 8.67 -4.32
C LYS A 431 -34.91 8.01 -5.41
N LEU A 432 -33.97 7.17 -4.98
CA LEU A 432 -33.13 6.40 -5.88
C LEU A 432 -33.09 4.94 -5.41
N THR A 433 -33.46 4.01 -6.28
CA THR A 433 -33.55 2.58 -5.96
C THR A 433 -32.50 1.82 -6.74
N LEU A 434 -31.62 1.09 -6.06
CA LEU A 434 -30.58 0.25 -6.67
C LEU A 434 -30.93 -1.22 -6.40
N THR A 435 -30.86 -2.05 -7.44
CA THR A 435 -31.14 -3.50 -7.35
C THR A 435 -29.92 -4.30 -7.73
N PHE A 436 -29.63 -5.34 -6.96
CA PHE A 436 -28.46 -6.18 -7.10
C PHE A 436 -28.84 -7.66 -7.28
N GLU A 437 -28.09 -8.35 -8.12
CA GLU A 437 -28.12 -9.80 -8.27
C GLU A 437 -26.68 -10.35 -8.15
N LYS A 438 -26.46 -11.28 -7.21
CA LYS A 438 -25.14 -11.88 -6.92
C LYS A 438 -24.04 -10.82 -6.68
N GLY A 439 -24.37 -9.78 -5.93
CA GLY A 439 -23.52 -8.64 -5.62
C GLY A 439 -23.26 -7.68 -6.79
N ASN A 440 -23.94 -7.82 -7.93
CA ASN A 440 -23.79 -6.93 -9.09
C ASN A 440 -25.00 -6.03 -9.25
N LEU A 441 -24.78 -4.74 -9.47
CA LEU A 441 -25.85 -3.79 -9.79
C LEU A 441 -26.47 -4.17 -11.14
N VAL A 442 -27.78 -4.39 -11.18
CA VAL A 442 -28.51 -4.78 -12.39
C VAL A 442 -29.56 -3.77 -12.85
N SER A 443 -30.04 -2.89 -11.96
CA SER A 443 -30.97 -1.82 -12.32
C SER A 443 -30.91 -0.62 -11.38
N VAL A 444 -31.28 0.54 -11.91
CA VAL A 444 -31.48 1.80 -11.19
C VAL A 444 -32.93 2.25 -11.42
N ASN A 445 -33.68 2.54 -10.35
CA ASN A 445 -35.11 2.88 -10.38
C ASN A 445 -36.01 1.87 -11.12
N GLY A 446 -35.59 0.60 -11.17
CA GLY A 446 -36.30 -0.47 -11.88
C GLY A 446 -35.90 -0.63 -13.35
N ASP A 447 -35.14 0.30 -13.91
CA ASP A 447 -34.64 0.22 -15.28
C ASP A 447 -33.34 -0.61 -15.31
N ARG A 448 -33.35 -1.72 -16.05
CA ARG A 448 -32.16 -2.56 -16.25
C ARG A 448 -31.17 -1.83 -17.16
N LEU A 449 -29.95 -1.66 -16.70
CA LEU A 449 -28.89 -0.92 -17.37
C LEU A 449 -27.57 -1.68 -17.28
N PRO A 450 -26.73 -1.69 -18.33
CA PRO A 450 -25.33 -2.06 -18.22
C PRO A 450 -24.62 -1.22 -17.15
N LEU A 451 -23.63 -1.79 -16.47
CA LEU A 451 -22.94 -1.11 -15.37
C LEU A 451 -22.26 0.19 -15.83
N VAL A 452 -21.72 0.25 -17.06
CA VAL A 452 -21.18 1.50 -17.65
C VAL A 452 -22.23 2.62 -17.65
N GLU A 453 -23.44 2.33 -18.13
CA GLU A 453 -24.54 3.31 -18.20
C GLU A 453 -25.06 3.67 -16.81
N ALA A 454 -25.16 2.68 -15.91
CA ALA A 454 -25.58 2.91 -14.53
C ALA A 454 -24.58 3.82 -13.79
N ILE A 455 -23.27 3.65 -13.99
CA ILE A 455 -22.25 4.53 -13.41
C ILE A 455 -22.41 5.96 -13.91
N ALA A 456 -22.55 6.16 -15.23
CA ALA A 456 -22.74 7.48 -15.80
C ALA A 456 -24.02 8.17 -15.26
N LEU A 457 -25.13 7.43 -15.19
CA LEU A 457 -26.38 7.91 -14.61
C LEU A 457 -26.19 8.29 -13.14
N LEU A 458 -25.61 7.41 -12.32
CA LEU A 458 -25.44 7.64 -10.89
C LEU A 458 -24.44 8.76 -10.58
N ASN A 459 -23.39 8.93 -11.39
CA ASN A 459 -22.50 10.09 -11.27
C ASN A 459 -23.28 11.40 -11.37
N LYS A 460 -24.21 11.50 -12.33
CA LYS A 460 -25.08 12.66 -12.50
C LYS A 460 -26.12 12.78 -11.38
N GLU A 461 -26.90 11.73 -11.13
CA GLU A 461 -28.05 11.78 -10.22
C GLU A 461 -27.65 11.94 -8.75
N VAL A 462 -26.47 11.45 -8.37
CA VAL A 462 -25.89 11.63 -7.02
C VAL A 462 -25.07 12.92 -6.95
N GLY A 463 -24.27 13.20 -7.99
CA GLY A 463 -23.37 14.35 -8.04
C GLY A 463 -24.09 15.70 -8.09
N LYS A 464 -25.29 15.77 -8.68
CA LYS A 464 -26.12 17.00 -8.67
C LYS A 464 -26.50 17.48 -7.26
N PHE A 465 -26.43 16.58 -6.26
CA PHE A 465 -26.63 16.90 -4.84
C PHE A 465 -25.32 17.15 -4.08
N GLY A 466 -24.16 17.10 -4.73
CA GLY A 466 -22.84 17.35 -4.13
C GLY A 466 -22.20 16.13 -3.44
N HIS A 467 -22.81 14.96 -3.54
CA HIS A 467 -22.29 13.74 -2.92
C HIS A 467 -21.16 13.11 -3.73
N GLY A 468 -20.18 12.55 -3.04
CA GLY A 468 -19.06 11.84 -3.66
C GLY A 468 -17.77 12.66 -3.80
N ARG A 469 -17.63 13.77 -3.08
CA ARG A 469 -16.34 14.46 -2.90
C ARG A 469 -15.52 13.78 -1.80
N PHE A 470 -14.28 13.44 -2.09
CA PHE A 470 -13.35 12.83 -1.13
C PHE A 470 -12.02 13.58 -1.13
N VAL A 471 -11.37 13.59 0.02
CA VAL A 471 -10.03 14.15 0.19
C VAL A 471 -9.20 13.13 0.97
N GLY A 472 -7.97 12.91 0.55
CA GLY A 472 -7.10 12.00 1.29
C GLY A 472 -5.64 12.06 0.88
N LEU A 473 -4.81 11.59 1.80
CA LEU A 473 -3.38 11.41 1.59
C LEU A 473 -3.14 10.00 1.06
N GLU A 474 -2.53 9.88 -0.12
CA GLU A 474 -2.12 8.60 -0.70
C GLU A 474 -0.62 8.39 -0.46
N PRO A 475 -0.18 7.23 0.06
CA PRO A 475 1.25 6.97 0.21
C PRO A 475 1.89 6.73 -1.15
N ILE A 476 3.08 7.29 -1.35
CA ILE A 476 3.93 6.96 -2.48
C ILE A 476 4.98 5.91 -2.10
N ARG A 477 5.77 5.44 -3.08
CA ARG A 477 6.74 4.34 -2.90
C ARG A 477 7.73 4.55 -1.74
N THR A 478 8.03 5.80 -1.41
CA THR A 478 8.98 6.21 -0.37
C THR A 478 8.31 6.48 0.99
N ASP A 479 7.01 6.17 1.11
CA ASP A 479 6.13 6.32 2.30
C ASP A 479 5.77 7.77 2.69
N GLU A 480 6.29 8.77 1.98
CA GLU A 480 5.67 10.10 1.95
C GLU A 480 4.26 10.01 1.36
N LYS A 481 3.48 11.08 1.54
CA LYS A 481 2.07 11.10 1.15
C LYS A 481 1.75 12.34 0.35
N VAL A 482 0.92 12.17 -0.67
CA VAL A 482 0.44 13.25 -1.54
C VAL A 482 -1.04 13.46 -1.29
N LEU A 483 -1.44 14.73 -1.19
CA LEU A 483 -2.84 15.10 -1.02
C LEU A 483 -3.55 15.05 -2.37
N GLU A 484 -4.65 14.30 -2.41
CA GLU A 484 -5.48 14.16 -3.60
C GLU A 484 -6.96 14.37 -3.25
N VAL A 485 -7.68 14.94 -4.21
CA VAL A 485 -9.12 15.18 -4.13
C VAL A 485 -9.81 14.37 -5.23
N ARG A 486 -10.98 13.82 -4.92
CA ARG A 486 -11.71 12.92 -5.82
C ARG A 486 -13.20 13.25 -5.89
N GLU A 487 -13.78 13.05 -7.06
CA GLU A 487 -15.22 12.99 -7.31
C GLU A 487 -15.59 11.58 -7.76
N ALA A 488 -16.40 10.87 -6.97
CA ALA A 488 -16.89 9.55 -7.29
C ALA A 488 -18.33 9.32 -6.76
N PRO A 489 -19.34 10.01 -7.32
CA PRO A 489 -20.72 9.93 -6.82
C PRO A 489 -21.34 8.53 -6.98
N ALA A 490 -21.16 7.88 -8.13
CA ALA A 490 -21.64 6.51 -8.34
C ALA A 490 -20.98 5.52 -7.37
N ALA A 491 -19.66 5.63 -7.21
CA ALA A 491 -18.90 4.79 -6.27
C ALA A 491 -19.44 4.86 -4.85
N THR A 492 -19.81 6.07 -4.41
CA THR A 492 -20.37 6.33 -3.08
C THR A 492 -21.62 5.52 -2.83
N ILE A 493 -22.63 5.63 -3.70
CA ILE A 493 -23.94 5.02 -3.47
C ILE A 493 -23.98 3.53 -3.81
N ILE A 494 -23.23 3.08 -4.82
CA ILE A 494 -23.22 1.67 -5.24
C ILE A 494 -22.59 0.80 -4.15
N MET A 495 -21.42 1.18 -3.64
CA MET A 495 -20.76 0.43 -2.57
C MET A 495 -21.56 0.46 -1.27
N ASP A 496 -22.18 1.60 -0.93
CA ASP A 496 -23.05 1.71 0.24
C ASP A 496 -24.27 0.77 0.15
N ALA A 497 -24.93 0.74 -1.01
CA ALA A 497 -26.08 -0.12 -1.25
C ALA A 497 -25.73 -1.60 -1.18
N LEU A 498 -24.60 -1.99 -1.80
CA LEU A 498 -24.10 -3.36 -1.73
C LEU A 498 -23.77 -3.75 -0.29
N ARG A 499 -23.15 -2.86 0.51
CA ARG A 499 -22.82 -3.14 1.92
C ARG A 499 -24.08 -3.41 2.74
N HIS A 500 -25.16 -2.66 2.50
CA HIS A 500 -26.44 -2.91 3.16
C HIS A 500 -27.01 -4.29 2.85
N LEU A 501 -26.91 -4.75 1.60
CA LEU A 501 -27.37 -6.08 1.21
C LEU A 501 -26.47 -7.19 1.76
N GLU A 502 -25.14 -6.99 1.77
CA GLU A 502 -24.21 -7.93 2.41
C GLU A 502 -24.53 -8.13 3.88
N VAL A 503 -24.72 -7.05 4.65
CA VAL A 503 -25.09 -7.11 6.07
C VAL A 503 -26.46 -7.77 6.27
N ALA A 504 -27.38 -7.58 5.34
CA ALA A 504 -28.71 -8.19 5.39
C ALA A 504 -28.70 -9.69 5.10
N VAL A 505 -27.69 -10.23 4.40
CA VAL A 505 -27.67 -11.60 3.87
C VAL A 505 -26.60 -12.49 4.52
N LEU A 506 -25.43 -11.95 4.81
CA LEU A 506 -24.26 -12.71 5.24
C LEU A 506 -24.23 -12.90 6.77
N GLU A 507 -23.57 -13.96 7.19
CA GLU A 507 -23.27 -14.20 8.61
C GLU A 507 -22.19 -13.24 9.10
N SER A 508 -22.22 -12.89 10.39
CA SER A 508 -21.26 -11.95 10.98
C SER A 508 -19.80 -12.37 10.74
N ASN A 509 -19.47 -13.65 10.95
CA ASN A 509 -18.11 -14.15 10.73
C ASN A 509 -17.68 -14.07 9.25
N ALA A 510 -18.63 -14.25 8.31
CA ALA A 510 -18.35 -14.11 6.88
C ALA A 510 -18.12 -12.64 6.50
N LEU A 511 -18.88 -11.72 7.09
CA LEU A 511 -18.68 -10.27 6.93
C LEU A 511 -17.31 -9.82 7.47
N GLU A 512 -16.93 -10.26 8.66
CA GLU A 512 -15.62 -9.95 9.27
C GLU A 512 -14.46 -10.46 8.40
N LEU A 513 -14.56 -11.71 7.94
CA LEU A 513 -13.56 -12.29 7.03
C LEU A 513 -13.49 -11.51 5.72
N LYS A 514 -14.65 -11.27 5.07
CA LYS A 514 -14.72 -10.51 3.81
C LYS A 514 -14.09 -9.14 3.98
N GLN A 515 -14.39 -8.41 5.06
CA GLN A 515 -13.82 -7.10 5.34
C GLN A 515 -12.28 -7.13 5.43
N SER A 516 -11.69 -8.16 6.04
CA SER A 516 -10.23 -8.30 6.09
C SER A 516 -9.61 -8.52 4.69
N LEU A 517 -10.31 -9.28 3.83
CA LEU A 517 -9.89 -9.56 2.45
C LEU A 517 -10.03 -8.32 1.56
N GLU A 518 -11.07 -7.51 1.76
CA GLU A 518 -11.26 -6.22 1.08
C GLU A 518 -10.09 -5.28 1.33
N GLN A 519 -9.67 -5.11 2.59
CA GLN A 519 -8.52 -4.27 2.93
C GLN A 519 -7.24 -4.76 2.28
N LYS A 520 -7.04 -6.08 2.23
CA LYS A 520 -5.89 -6.68 1.56
C LYS A 520 -5.95 -6.47 0.04
N TRP A 521 -7.12 -6.65 -0.58
CA TRP A 521 -7.35 -6.43 -2.00
C TRP A 521 -7.00 -4.98 -2.40
N VAL A 522 -7.51 -4.00 -1.65
CA VAL A 522 -7.23 -2.56 -1.88
C VAL A 522 -5.73 -2.27 -1.74
N THR A 523 -5.08 -2.85 -0.74
CA THR A 523 -3.64 -2.71 -0.52
C THR A 523 -2.83 -3.23 -1.71
N GLU A 524 -3.17 -4.41 -2.24
CA GLU A 524 -2.52 -4.96 -3.43
C GLU A 524 -2.70 -4.04 -4.65
N ALA A 525 -3.91 -3.52 -4.87
CA ALA A 525 -4.20 -2.61 -5.97
C ALA A 525 -3.41 -1.29 -5.86
N ILE A 526 -3.43 -0.63 -4.69
CA ILE A 526 -2.74 0.65 -4.45
C ILE A 526 -1.25 0.54 -4.76
N PHE A 527 -0.60 -0.52 -4.29
CA PHE A 527 0.84 -0.72 -4.49
C PHE A 527 1.21 -1.36 -5.84
N GLY A 528 0.28 -1.42 -6.80
CA GLY A 528 0.54 -1.92 -8.14
C GLY A 528 0.85 -3.41 -8.20
N ARG A 529 0.30 -4.20 -7.27
CA ARG A 529 0.38 -5.67 -7.27
C ARG A 529 -0.93 -6.28 -7.77
N TRP A 530 -1.52 -5.65 -8.77
CA TRP A 530 -2.69 -6.14 -9.48
C TRP A 530 -2.41 -7.53 -10.06
N GLU A 531 -3.39 -8.43 -9.99
CA GLU A 531 -3.27 -9.82 -10.45
C GLU A 531 -2.12 -10.63 -9.80
N SER A 532 -1.56 -10.16 -8.68
CA SER A 532 -0.69 -10.99 -7.84
C SER A 532 -1.46 -12.20 -7.29
N SER A 533 -0.74 -13.25 -6.85
CA SER A 533 -1.38 -14.40 -6.21
C SER A 533 -2.23 -13.99 -5.00
N CYS A 534 -1.79 -12.99 -4.23
CA CYS A 534 -2.57 -12.48 -3.12
C CYS A 534 -3.82 -11.71 -3.58
N HIS A 535 -3.68 -10.86 -4.60
CA HIS A 535 -4.79 -10.10 -5.16
C HIS A 535 -5.88 -11.03 -5.70
N THR A 536 -5.49 -12.00 -6.53
CA THR A 536 -6.40 -12.99 -7.14
C THR A 536 -7.08 -13.89 -6.12
N MET A 537 -6.37 -14.29 -5.05
CA MET A 537 -6.99 -15.01 -3.92
C MET A 537 -8.05 -14.17 -3.20
N CYS A 538 -7.76 -12.89 -2.94
CA CYS A 538 -8.73 -12.00 -2.31
C CYS A 538 -9.95 -11.79 -3.22
N ASP A 539 -9.72 -11.53 -4.52
CA ASP A 539 -10.77 -11.29 -5.50
C ASP A 539 -11.72 -12.50 -5.62
N ALA A 540 -11.18 -13.72 -5.74
CA ALA A 540 -11.97 -14.94 -5.82
C ALA A 540 -12.78 -15.20 -4.54
N ALA A 541 -12.19 -15.00 -3.36
CA ALA A 541 -12.89 -15.18 -2.09
C ALA A 541 -14.00 -14.13 -1.88
N ILE A 542 -13.75 -12.87 -2.25
CA ILE A 542 -14.75 -11.78 -2.21
C ILE A 542 -15.90 -12.09 -3.17
N ALA A 543 -15.62 -12.52 -4.40
CA ALA A 543 -16.64 -12.88 -5.38
C ALA A 543 -17.53 -14.04 -4.89
N SER A 544 -16.91 -15.09 -4.32
CA SER A 544 -17.62 -16.23 -3.75
C SER A 544 -18.59 -15.83 -2.63
N ALA A 545 -18.21 -14.86 -1.79
CA ALA A 545 -19.07 -14.36 -0.73
C ALA A 545 -20.34 -13.65 -1.23
N LEU A 546 -20.40 -13.26 -2.52
CA LEU A 546 -21.51 -12.49 -3.08
C LEU A 546 -22.55 -13.33 -3.82
N ASP A 547 -22.35 -14.63 -3.99
CA ASP A 547 -23.25 -15.51 -4.77
C ASP A 547 -24.71 -15.50 -4.28
N GLY A 548 -24.93 -15.29 -2.98
CA GLY A 548 -26.25 -15.19 -2.36
C GLY A 548 -26.74 -13.75 -2.10
N VAL A 549 -25.93 -12.74 -2.40
CA VAL A 549 -26.23 -11.34 -2.08
C VAL A 549 -27.07 -10.74 -3.20
N GLY A 550 -28.37 -10.56 -2.95
CA GLY A 550 -29.31 -9.97 -3.88
C GLY A 550 -30.42 -9.20 -3.17
N GLY A 551 -31.05 -8.29 -3.89
CA GLY A 551 -32.15 -7.47 -3.40
C GLY A 551 -32.05 -6.01 -3.82
N THR A 552 -32.77 -5.15 -3.10
CA THR A 552 -32.97 -3.74 -3.45
C THR A 552 -32.73 -2.83 -2.25
N VAL A 553 -32.03 -1.71 -2.48
CA VAL A 553 -31.91 -0.61 -1.52
C VAL A 553 -32.48 0.66 -2.12
N THR A 554 -33.37 1.33 -1.39
CA THR A 554 -33.93 2.63 -1.81
C THR A 554 -33.43 3.74 -0.90
N TYR A 555 -32.86 4.77 -1.50
CA TYR A 555 -32.37 5.96 -0.86
C TYR A 555 -33.37 7.09 -0.99
N ARG A 556 -33.39 7.96 0.02
CA ARG A 556 -33.83 9.35 -0.13
C ARG A 556 -32.59 10.22 -0.14
N ILE A 557 -32.42 10.99 -1.20
CA ILE A 557 -31.23 11.81 -1.46
C ILE A 557 -31.61 13.28 -1.58
N ASP A 558 -30.84 14.13 -0.93
CA ASP A 558 -30.88 15.59 -1.02
C ASP A 558 -29.45 16.15 -0.88
N HIS A 559 -29.29 17.47 -0.87
CA HIS A 559 -27.97 18.11 -0.78
C HIS A 559 -27.26 17.93 0.57
N THR A 560 -27.93 17.40 1.59
CA THR A 560 -27.35 17.19 2.93
C THR A 560 -26.90 15.75 3.14
N ARG A 561 -27.60 14.78 2.55
CA ARG A 561 -27.34 13.35 2.76
C ARG A 561 -28.02 12.50 1.69
N PHE A 562 -27.50 11.29 1.51
CA PHE A 562 -28.27 10.15 0.98
C PHE A 562 -28.48 9.18 2.15
N LEU A 563 -29.73 8.83 2.44
CA LEU A 563 -30.04 7.88 3.51
C LEU A 563 -30.90 6.73 2.96
N PRO A 564 -30.55 5.47 3.26
CA PRO A 564 -31.43 4.35 3.02
C PRO A 564 -32.77 4.55 3.72
N CYS A 565 -33.85 4.35 2.99
CA CYS A 565 -35.22 4.36 3.51
C CYS A 565 -35.95 3.03 3.28
N SER A 566 -35.34 2.11 2.53
CA SER A 566 -35.79 0.72 2.40
C SER A 566 -34.60 -0.17 2.05
N ILE A 567 -34.53 -1.34 2.70
CA ILE A 567 -33.60 -2.42 2.38
C ILE A 567 -34.44 -3.69 2.28
N VAL A 568 -34.40 -4.36 1.14
CA VAL A 568 -35.12 -5.60 0.87
C VAL A 568 -34.10 -6.59 0.32
N ALA A 569 -33.72 -7.59 1.11
CA ALA A 569 -32.82 -8.65 0.67
C ALA A 569 -33.59 -9.89 0.24
N ASP A 570 -33.07 -10.63 -0.74
CA ASP A 570 -33.70 -11.84 -1.28
C ASP A 570 -33.69 -12.99 -0.26
N THR A 571 -32.61 -13.12 0.51
CA THR A 571 -32.45 -14.10 1.59
C THR A 571 -32.09 -13.40 2.90
N PRO A 572 -33.05 -12.71 3.54
CA PRO A 572 -32.74 -11.82 4.65
C PRO A 572 -32.45 -12.58 5.94
N ARG A 573 -31.47 -12.09 6.70
CA ARG A 573 -31.16 -12.48 8.08
C ARG A 573 -31.67 -11.47 9.12
N TYR A 574 -32.22 -10.34 8.68
CA TYR A 574 -32.82 -9.35 9.57
C TYR A 574 -34.21 -9.77 10.06
N ILE A 575 -34.60 -9.24 11.22
CA ILE A 575 -35.90 -9.47 11.83
C ILE A 575 -36.86 -8.35 11.43
N GLN A 576 -38.02 -8.69 10.87
CA GLN A 576 -39.08 -7.72 10.53
C GLN A 576 -40.13 -7.58 11.64
N ASP A 577 -40.33 -8.63 12.45
CA ASP A 577 -41.25 -8.66 13.59
C ASP A 577 -40.52 -9.28 14.78
N ARG A 578 -40.11 -8.43 15.73
CA ARG A 578 -39.33 -8.84 16.90
C ARG A 578 -40.13 -9.70 17.85
N ASP A 579 -41.40 -9.36 18.09
CA ASP A 579 -42.26 -10.07 19.02
C ASP A 579 -42.54 -11.49 18.51
N GLN A 580 -42.84 -11.63 17.22
CA GLN A 580 -43.05 -12.95 16.62
C GLN A 580 -41.75 -13.78 16.61
N TRP A 581 -40.61 -13.13 16.35
CA TRP A 581 -39.31 -13.80 16.38
C TRP A 581 -38.98 -14.31 17.80
N GLU A 582 -39.15 -13.48 18.83
CA GLU A 582 -38.93 -13.86 20.23
C GLU A 582 -39.81 -15.03 20.65
N TYR A 583 -41.09 -15.01 20.27
CA TYR A 583 -42.01 -16.12 20.54
C TYR A 583 -41.54 -17.43 19.89
N LYS A 584 -41.18 -17.39 18.60
CA LYS A 584 -40.70 -18.57 17.86
C LYS A 584 -39.40 -19.12 18.46
N GLU A 585 -38.47 -18.24 18.83
CA GLU A 585 -37.19 -18.66 19.37
C GLU A 585 -37.33 -19.22 20.80
N SER A 586 -38.21 -18.64 21.62
CA SER A 586 -38.58 -19.20 22.93
C SER A 586 -39.12 -20.63 22.80
N LEU A 587 -39.99 -20.90 21.82
CA LEU A 587 -40.52 -22.25 21.55
C LEU A 587 -39.42 -23.22 21.11
N ARG A 588 -38.50 -22.79 20.24
CA ARG A 588 -37.36 -23.63 19.81
C ARG A 588 -36.45 -24.02 20.97
N LEU A 589 -36.16 -23.08 21.87
CA LEU A 589 -35.38 -23.36 23.07
C LEU A 589 -36.10 -24.38 23.96
N LYS A 590 -37.41 -24.21 24.17
CA LYS A 590 -38.22 -25.17 24.96
C LYS A 590 -38.28 -26.57 24.36
N LEU A 591 -38.17 -26.72 23.04
CA LEU A 591 -38.14 -28.03 22.37
C LEU A 591 -36.76 -28.70 22.38
N ARG A 592 -35.69 -27.97 22.73
CA ARG A 592 -34.33 -28.50 22.86
C ARG A 592 -34.02 -29.04 24.26
N PHE A 593 -34.80 -28.63 25.26
CA PHE A 593 -34.78 -29.15 26.64
C PHE A 593 -35.89 -30.18 26.80
#